data_AF-A0A947AB11-F1
#
_entry.id   AF-A0A947AB11-F1
#
_cell.length_a   1.000
_cell.length_b   1.000
_cell.length_c   1.000
_cell.angle_alpha   90.00
_cell.angle_beta   90.00
_cell.angle_gamma   90.00
#
_symmetry.space_group_name_H-M   'P 1'
#
loop_
_entity.id
_entity.type
_entity.pdbx_description
1 polymer ?
#
loop_
_entity_poly.entity_id
_entity_poly.type
_entity_poly.pdbx_seq_one_letter_code
_entity_poly.pdbx_strand_id
1 'polypeptide(L)' 'MEKPDQSIIIFDGVCNLCEYSVRFIVKNDRQARFKFHCLVSTLTLQSKTA' A
#
# COMPACT_ATOMS: atom_id res chain seq x y z
N MET A 1 -5.75 -24.49 6.41
CA MET A 1 -6.13 -23.58 7.50
C MET A 1 -5.92 -22.17 6.98
N GLU A 2 -6.91 -21.65 6.27
CA GLU A 2 -6.83 -20.31 5.66
C GLU A 2 -6.98 -19.26 6.78
N LYS A 3 -5.95 -18.45 6.92
CA LYS A 3 -5.80 -17.44 7.97
C LYS A 3 -6.82 -16.33 7.71
N PRO A 4 -7.51 -15.82 8.75
CA PRO A 4 -8.61 -14.87 8.58
C PRO A 4 -8.19 -13.71 7.66
N ASP A 5 -9.06 -13.42 6.69
CA ASP A 5 -8.90 -12.45 5.61
C ASP A 5 -8.20 -11.16 6.08
N GLN A 6 -6.89 -11.08 5.86
CA GLN A 6 -6.18 -9.83 6.02
C GLN A 6 -6.60 -8.94 4.86
N SER A 7 -7.31 -7.84 5.13
CA SER A 7 -7.74 -6.92 4.09
C SER A 7 -6.51 -6.19 3.51
N ILE A 8 -6.19 -6.46 2.25
CA ILE A 8 -5.05 -5.83 1.55
C ILE A 8 -5.57 -4.68 0.70
N ILE A 9 -5.02 -3.48 0.92
CA ILE A 9 -5.27 -2.28 0.14
C ILE A 9 -4.10 -2.09 -0.82
N ILE A 10 -4.38 -2.17 -2.12
CA ILE A 10 -3.42 -1.94 -3.20
C ILE A 10 -3.67 -0.54 -3.78
N PHE A 11 -2.62 0.27 -3.92
CA PHE A 11 -2.71 1.63 -4.45
C PHE A 11 -1.49 1.97 -5.33
N ASP A 12 -1.60 2.90 -6.26
CA ASP A 12 -0.53 3.27 -7.21
C ASP A 12 0.23 4.55 -6.82
N GLY A 13 -0.27 5.32 -5.86
CA GLY A 13 0.42 6.49 -5.30
C GLY A 13 0.63 7.65 -6.29
N VAL A 14 -0.06 7.66 -7.43
CA VAL A 14 0.22 8.60 -8.53
C VAL A 14 -0.41 9.99 -8.36
N CYS A 15 -1.26 10.18 -7.35
CA CYS A 15 -2.00 11.41 -7.12
C CYS A 15 -1.99 11.85 -5.64
N ASN A 16 -1.99 13.17 -5.37
CA ASN A 16 -2.02 13.71 -4.00
C ASN A 16 -3.25 13.23 -3.19
N LEU A 17 -4.37 12.98 -3.87
CA LEU A 17 -5.56 12.41 -3.26
C LEU A 17 -5.34 10.94 -2.83
N CYS A 18 -4.63 10.18 -3.65
CA CYS A 18 -4.31 8.76 -3.44
C CYS A 18 -3.40 8.63 -2.22
N GLU A 19 -2.34 9.44 -2.16
CA GLU A 19 -1.44 9.53 -1.00
C GLU A 19 -2.19 9.97 0.27
N TYR A 20 -3.02 11.01 0.17
CA TYR A 20 -3.80 11.50 1.30
C TYR A 20 -4.77 10.45 1.84
N SER A 21 -5.44 9.72 0.94
CA SER A 21 -6.39 8.66 1.30
C SER A 21 -5.70 7.53 2.06
N VAL A 22 -4.54 7.06 1.60
CA VAL A 22 -3.76 6.04 2.31
C VAL A 22 -3.32 6.55 3.69
N ARG A 23 -2.79 7.78 3.77
CA ARG A 23 -2.39 8.39 5.05
C ARG A 23 -3.55 8.54 6.01
N PHE A 24 -4.74 8.90 5.52
CA PHE A 24 -5.95 9.00 6.33
C PHE A 24 -6.31 7.65 6.93
N ILE A 25 -6.31 6.58 6.13
CA ILE A 25 -6.64 5.23 6.59
C ILE A 25 -5.60 4.75 7.62
N VAL A 26 -4.29 4.91 7.35
CA VAL A 26 -3.23 4.53 8.29
C VAL A 26 -3.36 5.25 9.64
N LYS A 27 -3.69 6.55 9.64
CA LYS A 27 -3.90 7.31 10.88
C LYS A 27 -5.11 6.85 11.67
N ASN A 28 -6.13 6.31 11.00
CA ASN A 28 -7.40 5.93 11.63
C ASN A 28 -7.53 4.42 11.90
N ASP A 29 -6.68 3.58 11.29
CA ASP A 29 -6.63 2.13 11.51
C ASP A 29 -5.77 1.75 12.73
N ARG A 30 -6.29 2.03 13.92
CA ARG A 30 -5.62 1.72 15.20
C ARG A 30 -5.42 0.22 15.47
N GLN A 31 -6.18 -0.64 14.78
CA GLN A 31 -6.16 -2.08 14.99
C GLN A 31 -5.32 -2.82 13.94
N ALA A 32 -4.63 -2.09 13.05
CA ALA A 32 -3.81 -2.65 11.97
C ALA A 32 -4.57 -3.72 11.16
N ARG A 33 -5.83 -3.42 10.84
CA ARG A 33 -6.73 -4.31 10.08
C ARG A 33 -6.33 -4.39 8.62
N PHE A 34 -5.71 -3.34 8.09
CA PHE A 34 -5.34 -3.23 6.69
C PHE A 34 -3.83 -3.38 6.49
N LYS A 35 -3.45 -4.12 5.44
CA LYS A 35 -2.10 -4.11 4.90
C LYS A 35 -2.07 -3.30 3.62
N PHE A 36 -1.03 -2.50 3.43
CA PHE A 36 -0.91 -1.60 2.29
C PHE A 36 0.19 -2.09 1.34
N HIS A 37 -0.08 -2.07 0.04
CA HIS A 37 0.91 -2.40 -0.99
C HIS A 37 0.85 -1.36 -2.11
N CYS A 38 2.01 -0.82 -2.50
CA CYS A 38 2.10 0.10 -3.63
C CYS A 38 2.32 -0.70 -4.92
N LEU A 39 1.57 -0.38 -5.99
CA LEU A 39 1.80 -0.94 -7.32
C LEU A 39 3.14 -0.43 -7.86
N VAL A 40 4.17 -1.26 -7.77
CA VAL A 40 5.44 -1.02 -8.45
C VAL A 40 5.30 -1.54 -9.88
N SER A 41 5.11 -0.63 -10.82
CA SER A 41 5.24 -0.97 -12.24
C SER A 41 6.69 -1.39 -12.52
N THR A 42 6.86 -2.53 -13.20
CA THR A 42 8.13 -3.20 -13.56
C THR A 42 9.11 -2.33 -14.35
N LEU A 43 8.73 -1.09 -14.73
CA LEU A 43 9.60 -0.12 -15.39
C LEU A 43 10.67 0.51 -14.48
N THR A 44 10.66 0.23 -13.17
CA THR A 44 11.63 0.81 -12.20
C THR A 44 12.71 -0.16 -11.71
N LEU A 45 12.85 -1.34 -12.32
CA LEU A 45 14.03 -2.20 -12.13
C LEU A 45 15.15 -1.86 -13.12
N GLN A 46 15.61 -0.61 -13.11
CA GLN A 46 16.95 -0.28 -13.58
C GLN A 46 17.58 0.69 -12.57
N SER A 47 18.74 0.30 -12.05
CA SER A 47 19.67 1.10 -11.24
C SER A 47 19.32 1.41 -9.78
N LYS A 48 19.23 0.38 -8.92
CA LYS A 48 19.84 0.40 -7.58
C LYS A 48 20.31 -1.00 -7.18
N THR A 49 21.26 -1.53 -7.95
CA THR A 49 22.19 -2.55 -7.48
C THR A 49 23.45 -1.80 -7.07
N ALA A 50 23.80 -1.91 -5.78
CA ALA A 50 25.09 -1.59 -5.15
C ALA A 50 25.73 -0.21 -5.45
#